data_AF-A0A7X8QR27-F1
#
_entry.id   AF-A0A7X8QR27-F1
#
_cell.length_a   1.000
_cell.length_b   1.000
_cell.length_c   1.000
_cell.angle_alpha   90.00
_cell.angle_beta   90.00
_cell.angle_gamma   90.00
#
_symmetry.space_group_name_H-M   'P 1'
#
loop_
_entity.id
_entity.type
_entity.pdbx_description
1 polymer ?
#
loop_
_entity_poly.entity_id
_entity_poly.type
_entity_poly.pdbx_seq_one_letter_code
_entity_poly.pdbx_strand_id
1 'polypeptide(L)'
;MRAVLNGKLTSVPENFYDFIIMNNLPDNEFIMARFIGKLLGEYKLGISDSWYALRIEKMIEENKLITVENKDSSHPYGKVLRKV
;
A
#
# COMPACT_ATOMS: atom_id res chain seq x y z
N MET A 1 -1.61 14.30 4.57
CA MET A 1 -2.90 13.61 4.80
C MET A 1 -3.47 14.05 6.15
N ARG A 2 -4.74 13.76 6.44
CA ARG A 2 -5.30 13.94 7.80
C ARG A 2 -5.60 12.59 8.43
N ALA A 3 -5.23 12.41 9.68
CA ALA A 3 -5.53 11.23 10.49
C ALA A 3 -6.27 11.65 11.76
N VAL A 4 -7.11 10.77 12.30
CA VAL A 4 -7.73 10.99 13.61
C VAL A 4 -6.83 10.36 14.68
N LEU A 5 -6.12 11.20 15.41
CA LEU A 5 -5.22 10.79 16.50
C LEU A 5 -5.84 11.23 17.82
N ASN A 6 -6.12 10.27 18.71
CA ASN A 6 -6.77 10.53 20.00
C ASN A 6 -8.04 11.39 19.89
N GLY A 7 -8.88 11.12 18.87
CA GLY A 7 -10.11 11.86 18.60
C GLY A 7 -9.94 13.23 17.92
N LYS A 8 -8.71 13.65 17.63
CA LYS A 8 -8.43 14.92 16.95
C LYS A 8 -7.98 14.71 15.51
N LEU A 9 -8.54 15.49 14.59
CA LEU A 9 -8.09 15.52 13.21
C LEU A 9 -6.73 16.24 13.12
N THR A 10 -5.69 15.52 12.72
CA THR A 10 -4.30 15.99 12.71
C THR A 10 -3.69 15.84 11.33
N SER A 11 -2.99 16.88 10.86
CA SER A 11 -2.18 16.82 9.66
C SER A 11 -0.96 15.94 9.90
N VAL A 12 -0.79 14.93 9.06
CA VAL A 12 0.34 14.01 9.11
C VAL A 12 1.02 13.92 7.73
N PRO A 13 2.32 13.57 7.69
CA PRO A 13 2.99 13.23 6.44
C PRO A 13 2.23 12.19 5.63
N GLU A 14 2.40 12.19 4.30
CA GLU A 14 1.73 11.22 3.43
C GLU A 14 2.15 9.76 3.71
N ASN A 15 3.36 9.56 4.24
CA ASN A 15 3.94 8.26 4.56
C ASN A 15 3.62 7.79 5.99
N PHE A 16 2.74 8.51 6.70
CA PHE A 16 2.47 8.26 8.12
C PHE A 16 2.05 6.82 8.43
N TYR A 17 1.31 6.16 7.51
CA TYR A 17 0.89 4.77 7.65
C TYR A 17 1.72 3.78 6.82
N ASP A 18 2.85 4.17 6.24
CA ASP A 18 3.69 3.26 5.43
C ASP A 18 4.15 2.05 6.24
N PHE A 19 4.30 2.18 7.56
CA PHE A 19 4.64 1.06 8.44
C PHE A 19 3.63 -0.08 8.37
N ILE A 20 2.34 0.20 8.11
CA ILE A 20 1.31 -0.81 7.95
C ILE A 20 1.55 -1.64 6.70
N ILE A 21 1.92 -0.97 5.61
CA ILE A 21 2.30 -1.65 4.36
C ILE A 21 3.53 -2.50 4.62
N MET A 22 4.62 -1.91 5.13
CA MET A 22 5.90 -2.57 5.33
C MET A 22 5.81 -3.80 6.25
N ASN A 23 5.10 -3.70 7.37
CA ASN A 23 4.97 -4.79 8.33
C ASN A 23 4.12 -5.97 7.81
N ASN A 24 3.31 -5.76 6.77
CA ASN A 24 2.43 -6.79 6.22
C ASN A 24 2.88 -7.31 4.85
N LEU A 25 3.96 -6.77 4.29
CA LEU A 25 4.47 -7.23 3.00
C LEU A 25 4.77 -8.73 3.06
N PRO A 26 4.21 -9.54 2.14
CA PRO A 26 4.55 -10.96 2.02
C PRO A 26 6.01 -11.17 1.63
N ASP A 27 6.61 -12.28 2.07
CA ASP A 27 7.97 -12.66 1.65
C ASP A 27 8.01 -13.24 0.22
N ASN A 28 6.91 -13.85 -0.20
CA ASN A 28 6.73 -14.37 -1.55
C ASN A 28 6.06 -13.32 -2.47
N GLU A 29 5.99 -13.62 -3.76
CA GLU A 29 5.27 -12.80 -4.74
C GLU A 29 3.79 -12.63 -4.37
N PHE A 30 3.26 -11.42 -4.59
CA PHE A 30 1.89 -11.10 -4.25
C PHE A 30 1.24 -10.16 -5.28
N ILE A 31 -0.08 -10.29 -5.44
CA ILE A 31 -0.87 -9.40 -6.29
C ILE A 31 -1.22 -8.14 -5.50
N MET A 32 -0.86 -6.97 -6.03
CA MET A 32 -1.06 -5.67 -5.39
C MET A 32 -2.53 -5.43 -4.98
N ALA A 33 -3.49 -5.69 -5.87
CA ALA A 33 -4.93 -5.57 -5.56
C ALA A 33 -5.36 -6.43 -4.35
N ARG A 34 -4.90 -7.68 -4.27
CA ARG A 34 -5.25 -8.59 -3.16
C ARG A 34 -4.62 -8.11 -1.86
N PHE A 35 -3.39 -7.61 -1.92
CA PHE A 35 -2.70 -7.08 -0.77
C PHE A 35 -3.39 -5.81 -0.22
N ILE A 36 -3.76 -4.86 -1.08
CA ILE A 36 -4.53 -3.67 -0.68
C ILE A 36 -5.87 -4.07 -0.04
N GLY A 37 -6.60 -5.00 -0.67
CA GLY A 37 -7.87 -5.52 -0.13
C GLY A 37 -7.73 -6.11 1.27
N LYS A 38 -6.65 -6.86 1.53
CA LYS A 38 -6.32 -7.38 2.86
C LYS A 38 -6.14 -6.25 3.88
N LEU A 39 -5.29 -5.26 3.57
CA LEU A 39 -5.00 -4.15 4.50
C LEU A 39 -6.26 -3.32 4.83
N LEU A 40 -7.11 -3.08 3.83
CA LEU A 40 -8.38 -2.39 4.04
C LEU A 40 -9.31 -3.15 5.00
N GLY A 41 -9.39 -4.47 4.85
CA GLY A 41 -10.20 -5.33 5.70
C GLY A 41 -9.70 -5.39 7.15
N GLU A 42 -8.38 -5.45 7.34
CA GLU A 42 -7.74 -5.61 8.65
C GLU A 42 -7.68 -4.30 9.46
N TYR A 43 -7.24 -3.20 8.85
CA TYR A 43 -6.88 -1.98 9.60
C TYR A 43 -7.97 -0.91 9.66
N LYS A 44 -8.93 -0.89 8.73
CA LYS A 44 -10.10 0.01 8.72
C LYS A 44 -9.80 1.48 9.07
N LEU A 45 -8.70 2.03 8.55
CA LEU A 45 -8.18 3.37 8.90
C LEU A 45 -8.99 4.55 8.33
N GLY A 46 -10.04 4.28 7.56
CA GLY A 46 -10.78 5.32 6.82
C GLY A 46 -9.98 5.91 5.64
N ILE A 47 -9.05 5.14 5.08
CA ILE A 47 -8.21 5.52 3.94
C ILE A 47 -8.61 4.71 2.71
N SER A 48 -8.58 5.33 1.53
CA SER A 48 -8.91 4.68 0.27
C SER A 48 -7.85 3.67 -0.18
N ASP A 49 -8.28 2.71 -1.00
CA ASP A 49 -7.40 1.82 -1.78
C ASP A 49 -6.36 2.59 -2.60
N SER A 50 -6.77 3.71 -3.22
CA SER A 50 -5.89 4.55 -4.05
C SER A 50 -4.71 5.14 -3.29
N TRP A 51 -4.86 5.43 -1.99
CA TRP A 51 -3.74 5.89 -1.17
C TRP A 51 -2.72 4.77 -0.97
N TYR A 52 -3.17 3.54 -0.68
CA TYR A 52 -2.26 2.38 -0.58
C TYR A 52 -1.51 2.15 -1.88
N ALA A 53 -2.22 2.25 -3.01
CA ALA A 53 -1.62 2.09 -4.32
C ALA A 53 -0.50 3.12 -4.57
N LEU A 54 -0.75 4.40 -4.29
CA LEU A 54 0.25 5.47 -4.37
C LEU A 54 1.48 5.20 -3.51
N ARG A 55 1.29 4.75 -2.26
CA ARG A 55 2.41 4.43 -1.37
C ARG A 55 3.20 3.20 -1.84
N ILE A 56 2.54 2.19 -2.39
CA ILE A 56 3.20 1.00 -2.96
C ILE A 56 4.00 1.36 -4.21
N GLU A 57 3.44 2.18 -5.13
CA GLU A 57 4.21 2.70 -6.27
C GLU A 57 5.44 3.48 -5.81
N LYS A 58 5.30 4.29 -4.74
CA LYS A 58 6.45 4.97 -4.15
C LYS A 58 7.52 4.00 -3.63
N MET A 59 7.11 2.89 -3.03
CA MET A 59 8.03 1.84 -2.59
C MET A 59 8.72 1.11 -3.76
N ILE A 60 8.09 1.04 -4.93
CA ILE A 60 8.71 0.54 -6.16
C ILE A 60 9.76 1.54 -6.65
N GLU A 61 9.45 2.83 -6.71
CA GLU A 61 10.41 3.90 -7.06
C GLU A 61 11.64 3.90 -6.14
N GLU A 62 11.43 3.62 -4.85
CA GLU A 62 12.47 3.56 -3.82
C GLU A 62 13.23 2.23 -3.79
N ASN A 63 12.98 1.31 -4.74
CA ASN A 63 13.58 -0.03 -4.81
C ASN A 63 13.36 -0.89 -3.54
N LYS A 64 12.26 -0.68 -2.81
CA LYS A 64 11.83 -1.57 -1.71
C LYS A 64 11.01 -2.75 -2.23
N LEU A 65 10.37 -2.56 -3.38
CA LEU A 65 9.58 -3.55 -4.09
C LEU A 65 9.99 -3.58 -5.56
N ILE A 66 9.88 -4.75 -6.19
CA ILE A 66 10.03 -4.90 -7.63
C ILE A 66 8.72 -5.39 -8.24
N THR A 67 8.46 -4.97 -9.48
CA THR A 67 7.38 -5.54 -10.29
C THR A 67 7.91 -6.80 -10.97
N VAL A 68 7.32 -7.95 -10.64
CA VAL A 68 7.65 -9.24 -11.25
C VAL A 68 6.89 -9.43 -12.56
N GLU A 69 5.60 -9.09 -12.54
CA GLU A 69 4.70 -9.24 -13.69
C GLU A 69 3.64 -8.13 -13.67
N ASN A 70 3.26 -7.63 -14.83
CA ASN A 70 2.10 -6.75 -14.97
C ASN A 70 0.94 -7.55 -15.58
N LYS A 71 0.13 -8.20 -14.72
CA LYS A 71 -0.95 -9.11 -15.18
C LYS A 71 -2.08 -8.38 -15.87
N ASP A 72 -2.34 -7.14 -15.45
CA ASP A 72 -3.36 -6.31 -16.06
C ASP A 72 -2.84 -4.87 -16.15
N SER A 73 -2.27 -4.53 -17.30
CA SER A 73 -1.78 -3.18 -17.58
C SER A 73 -2.89 -2.14 -17.69
N SER A 74 -4.17 -2.56 -17.77
CA SER A 74 -5.32 -1.65 -17.79
C SER A 74 -5.79 -1.26 -16.40
N HIS A 75 -5.42 -2.04 -15.36
CA HIS A 75 -5.79 -1.76 -13.98
C HIS A 75 -4.58 -1.33 -13.14
N PRO A 76 -4.65 -0.21 -12.39
CA PRO A 76 -3.52 0.32 -11.62
C PRO A 76 -2.99 -0.62 -10.51
N TYR A 77 -3.69 -1.71 -10.23
CA TYR A 77 -3.40 -2.66 -9.13
C TYR A 77 -3.11 -4.07 -9.64
N GLY A 78 -3.02 -4.26 -10.97
CA GLY A 78 -2.84 -5.54 -11.64
C GLY A 78 -1.42 -6.12 -11.56
N LYS A 79 -0.54 -5.52 -10.77
CA LYS A 79 0.88 -5.92 -10.70
C LYS A 79 1.09 -7.06 -9.71
N VAL A 80 1.96 -7.99 -10.08
CA VAL A 80 2.60 -8.95 -9.16
C VAL A 80 3.90 -8.32 -8.68
N LEU A 81 4.04 -8.22 -7.36
CA LEU A 81 5.15 -7.56 -6.70
C LEU A 81 5.92 -8.54 -5.80
N ARG A 82 7.18 -8.22 -5.52
CA ARG A 82 8.02 -8.92 -4.54
C ARG A 82 8.89 -7.92 -3.80
N LYS A 83 9.24 -8.22 -2.54
CA LYS A 83 10.30 -7.51 -1.81
C LYS A 83 11.63 -7.65 -2.56
N VAL A 84 12.47 -6.62 -2.45
CA VAL A 84 13.87 -6.68 -2.87
C VAL A 84 14.71 -7.40 -1.82
#